data_AF-A0A2Z4JAM5-F1
#
_entry.id   AF-A0A2Z4JAM5-F1
#
_cell.length_a   1.000
_cell.length_b   1.000
_cell.length_c   1.000
_cell.angle_alpha   90.00
_cell.angle_beta   90.00
_cell.angle_gamma   90.00
#
_symmetry.space_group_name_H-M   'P 1'
#
loop_
_entity.id
_entity.type
_entity.pdbx_description
1 polymer ?
#
loop_
_entity_poly.entity_id
_entity_poly.type
_entity_poly.pdbx_seq_one_letter_code
_entity_poly.pdbx_strand_id
1 'polypeptide(L)'
;MSQPRAAAVRNARRQAHGPGWVLAGDAGHYKDPVSAQGISDAFADAYVLADALDAGLSGSTGLDSALAGYAATRDAQRLGAFAYTCEQAELRHFGAGVLGDLAGTAADERAVEAFLNTFVGCDAPSDPGWLGESHY
;
A
#
# COMPACT_ATOMS: atom_id res chain seq x y z
N MET A 1 20.09 28.67 -5.66
CA MET A 1 19.64 27.43 -5.00
C MET A 1 18.64 26.77 -5.94
N SER A 2 18.93 25.56 -6.43
CA SER A 2 18.04 24.85 -7.36
C SER A 2 16.79 24.39 -6.59
N GLN A 3 15.61 24.80 -7.04
CA GLN A 3 14.36 24.23 -6.50
C GLN A 3 14.35 22.73 -6.84
N PRO A 4 14.08 21.83 -5.87
CA PRO A 4 13.84 20.43 -6.20
C PRO A 4 12.62 20.34 -7.13
N ARG A 5 12.77 19.59 -8.23
CA ARG A 5 11.68 19.33 -9.18
C ARG A 5 10.64 18.46 -8.47
N ALA A 6 9.40 18.93 -8.50
CA ALA A 6 8.24 18.22 -7.97
C ALA A 6 8.11 16.82 -8.59
N ALA A 7 7.51 15.91 -7.80
CA ALA A 7 7.05 14.55 -8.12
C ALA A 7 6.94 14.23 -9.63
N ALA A 8 7.48 13.07 -10.03
CA ALA A 8 7.40 12.60 -11.42
C ALA A 8 5.95 12.36 -11.85
N VAL A 9 5.06 12.08 -10.90
CA VAL A 9 3.62 11.81 -11.12
C VAL A 9 2.79 12.42 -9.98
N ARG A 10 1.56 12.85 -10.27
CA ARG A 10 0.62 13.26 -9.21
C ARG A 10 0.20 12.05 -8.37
N ASN A 11 -0.06 12.26 -7.09
CA ASN A 11 -0.66 11.25 -6.22
C ASN A 11 -2.19 11.40 -6.24
N ALA A 12 -2.93 10.31 -6.44
CA ALA A 12 -4.40 10.35 -6.35
C ALA A 12 -5.01 9.02 -5.91
N ARG A 13 -6.19 9.12 -5.32
CA ARG A 13 -7.05 7.99 -4.96
C ARG A 13 -8.47 8.26 -5.44
N ARG A 14 -9.16 7.20 -5.87
CA ARG A 14 -10.55 7.23 -6.33
C ARG A 14 -11.39 6.33 -5.43
N GLN A 15 -12.69 6.56 -5.45
CA GLN A 15 -13.66 5.62 -4.91
C GLN A 15 -13.44 4.25 -5.58
N ALA A 16 -13.25 3.20 -4.77
CA ALA A 16 -12.80 1.90 -5.26
C ALA A 16 -13.89 1.10 -5.97
N HIS A 17 -15.17 1.36 -5.71
CA HIS A 17 -16.28 0.58 -6.28
C HIS A 17 -17.60 1.37 -6.35
N GLY A 18 -18.52 0.85 -7.15
CA GLY A 18 -19.92 1.28 -7.22
C GLY A 18 -20.78 0.21 -7.89
N PRO A 19 -22.07 0.48 -8.16
CA PRO A 19 -22.97 -0.53 -8.73
C PRO A 19 -22.41 -1.09 -10.05
N GLY A 20 -22.04 -2.37 -10.05
CA GLY A 20 -21.53 -3.09 -11.21
C GLY A 20 -20.09 -2.76 -11.64
N TRP A 21 -19.32 -2.01 -10.84
CA TRP A 21 -17.92 -1.72 -11.16
C TRP A 21 -17.01 -1.66 -9.93
N VAL A 22 -15.73 -1.93 -10.16
CA VAL A 22 -14.65 -1.88 -9.16
C VAL A 22 -13.35 -1.44 -9.83
N LEU A 23 -12.48 -0.76 -9.09
CA LEU A 23 -11.16 -0.30 -9.51
C LEU A 23 -10.09 -0.97 -8.65
N ALA A 24 -9.03 -1.46 -9.28
CA ALA A 24 -7.85 -2.03 -8.63
C ALA A 24 -6.56 -1.43 -9.18
N GLY A 25 -5.48 -1.44 -8.39
CA GLY A 25 -4.20 -0.88 -8.77
C GLY A 25 -4.30 0.58 -9.21
N ASP A 26 -3.55 0.96 -10.24
CA ASP A 26 -3.47 2.34 -10.77
C ASP A 26 -4.83 2.95 -11.16
N ALA A 27 -5.82 2.12 -11.50
CA ALA A 27 -7.17 2.59 -11.77
C ALA A 27 -7.82 3.19 -10.50
N GLY A 28 -7.60 2.56 -9.34
CA GLY A 28 -8.15 2.99 -8.06
C GLY A 28 -7.27 3.99 -7.32
N HIS A 29 -5.94 3.85 -7.40
CA HIS A 29 -4.97 4.76 -6.80
C HIS A 29 -3.63 4.67 -7.49
N TYR A 30 -2.96 5.81 -7.64
CA TYR A 30 -1.59 5.86 -8.14
C TYR A 30 -0.83 6.92 -7.35
N LYS A 31 0.47 6.70 -7.22
CA LYS A 31 1.37 7.52 -6.43
C LYS A 31 2.74 7.61 -7.09
N ASP A 32 3.53 8.60 -6.67
CA ASP A 32 4.88 8.82 -7.15
C ASP A 32 5.72 7.54 -6.94
N PRO A 33 6.56 7.13 -7.91
CA PRO A 33 7.32 5.90 -7.83
C PRO A 33 8.46 5.92 -6.80
N VAL A 34 8.72 7.05 -6.11
CA VAL A 34 9.80 7.22 -5.11
C VAL A 34 9.86 6.12 -4.05
N SER A 35 8.72 5.53 -3.67
CA SER A 35 8.65 4.47 -2.67
C SER A 35 8.64 3.05 -3.24
N ALA A 36 8.60 2.89 -4.57
CA ALA A 36 8.54 1.61 -5.28
C ALA A 36 7.37 0.66 -4.89
N GLN A 37 6.28 1.19 -4.36
CA GLN A 37 5.16 0.38 -3.82
C GLN A 37 4.09 -0.03 -4.86
N GLY A 38 4.09 0.57 -6.06
CA GLY A 38 2.95 0.46 -6.99
C GLY A 38 2.63 -0.97 -7.46
N ILE A 39 3.65 -1.76 -7.79
CA ILE A 39 3.45 -3.14 -8.26
C ILE A 39 2.93 -4.06 -7.14
N SER A 40 3.47 -3.93 -5.93
CA SER A 40 3.02 -4.69 -4.75
C SER A 40 1.57 -4.37 -4.42
N ASP A 41 1.21 -3.08 -4.44
CA ASP A 41 -0.16 -2.64 -4.24
C ASP A 41 -1.12 -3.23 -5.28
N ALA A 42 -0.73 -3.25 -6.56
CA ALA A 42 -1.57 -3.80 -7.63
C ALA A 42 -1.84 -5.29 -7.46
N PHE A 43 -0.83 -6.09 -7.09
CA PHE A 43 -1.00 -7.52 -6.82
C PHE A 43 -1.86 -7.78 -5.58
N ALA A 44 -1.62 -7.04 -4.50
CA ALA A 44 -2.39 -7.21 -3.28
C ALA A 44 -3.84 -6.75 -3.47
N ASP A 45 -4.10 -5.68 -4.23
CA ASP A 45 -5.45 -5.28 -4.64
C ASP A 45 -6.12 -6.41 -5.47
N ALA A 46 -5.41 -7.03 -6.40
CA ALA A 46 -5.94 -8.12 -7.22
C ALA A 46 -6.32 -9.36 -6.40
N TYR A 47 -5.52 -9.70 -5.39
CA TYR A 47 -5.78 -10.83 -4.49
C TYR A 47 -7.07 -10.62 -3.67
N VAL A 48 -7.16 -9.52 -2.93
CA VAL A 48 -8.34 -9.21 -2.12
C VAL A 48 -9.58 -9.05 -2.99
N LEU A 49 -9.42 -8.49 -4.19
CA LEU A 49 -10.53 -8.34 -5.13
C LEU A 49 -11.01 -9.70 -5.67
N ALA A 50 -10.11 -10.64 -5.94
CA ALA A 50 -10.48 -11.98 -6.40
C ALA A 50 -11.40 -12.68 -5.39
N ASP A 51 -11.06 -12.64 -4.10
CA ASP A 51 -11.88 -13.23 -3.03
C ASP A 51 -13.24 -12.54 -2.92
N ALA A 52 -13.27 -11.21 -3.01
CA ALA A 52 -14.52 -10.45 -2.99
C ALA A 52 -15.42 -10.76 -4.20
N LEU A 53 -14.82 -10.90 -5.39
CA LEU A 53 -15.55 -11.26 -6.61
C LEU A 53 -16.08 -12.69 -6.53
N ASP A 54 -15.30 -13.65 -6.04
CA ASP A 54 -15.77 -15.03 -5.87
C ASP A 54 -16.96 -15.08 -4.90
N ALA A 55 -16.85 -14.45 -3.73
CA ALA A 55 -17.92 -14.41 -2.74
C ALA A 55 -19.19 -13.71 -3.26
N GLY A 56 -19.03 -12.61 -4.02
CA GLY A 56 -20.12 -11.82 -4.58
C GLY A 56 -20.81 -12.48 -5.79
N LEU A 57 -20.05 -13.12 -6.67
CA LEU A 57 -20.58 -13.73 -7.90
C LEU A 57 -21.10 -15.16 -7.68
N SER A 58 -20.57 -15.88 -6.68
CA SER A 58 -21.12 -17.17 -6.23
C SER A 58 -22.44 -17.03 -5.46
N GLY A 59 -22.76 -15.82 -4.99
CA GLY A 59 -23.93 -15.54 -4.14
C GLY A 59 -23.72 -15.86 -2.66
N SER A 60 -22.50 -16.17 -2.23
CA SER A 60 -22.14 -16.36 -0.82
C SER A 60 -22.39 -15.08 0.01
N THR A 61 -22.25 -13.92 -0.64
CA THR A 61 -22.67 -12.60 -0.15
C THR A 61 -23.19 -11.77 -1.33
N GLY A 62 -23.81 -10.62 -1.06
CA GLY A 62 -24.17 -9.68 -2.12
C GLY A 62 -22.92 -9.03 -2.74
N LEU A 63 -22.86 -8.93 -4.07
CA LEU A 63 -21.71 -8.35 -4.78
C LEU A 63 -21.32 -6.96 -4.26
N ASP A 64 -22.29 -6.06 -4.07
CA ASP A 64 -22.03 -4.71 -3.55
C ASP A 64 -21.41 -4.73 -2.14
N SER A 65 -21.84 -5.67 -1.30
CA SER A 65 -21.29 -5.86 0.06
C SER A 65 -19.86 -6.41 0.00
N ALA A 66 -19.60 -7.38 -0.89
CA ALA A 66 -18.26 -7.92 -1.09
C ALA A 66 -17.29 -6.85 -1.59
N LEU A 67 -17.70 -6.04 -2.56
CA LEU A 67 -16.89 -4.95 -3.10
C LEU A 67 -16.66 -3.82 -2.08
N ALA A 68 -17.62 -3.57 -1.19
CA ALA A 68 -17.41 -2.68 -0.05
C ALA A 68 -16.37 -3.23 0.94
N GLY A 69 -16.39 -4.55 1.19
CA GLY A 69 -15.36 -5.24 1.96
C GLY A 69 -13.97 -5.13 1.34
N TYR A 70 -13.86 -5.38 0.03
CA TYR A 70 -12.62 -5.15 -0.73
C TYR A 70 -12.10 -3.72 -0.55
N ALA A 71 -12.97 -2.71 -0.74
CA ALA A 71 -12.58 -1.31 -0.64
C ALA A 71 -12.07 -0.94 0.76
N ALA A 72 -12.74 -1.42 1.81
CA ALA A 72 -12.31 -1.20 3.19
C ALA A 72 -10.96 -1.85 3.48
N THR A 73 -10.78 -3.11 3.05
CA THR A 73 -9.55 -3.88 3.24
C THR A 73 -8.37 -3.25 2.49
N ARG A 74 -8.58 -2.84 1.23
CA ARG A 74 -7.60 -2.08 0.45
C ARG A 74 -7.22 -0.80 1.16
N ASP A 75 -8.18 0.03 1.55
CA ASP A 75 -7.88 1.34 2.13
C ASP A 75 -7.13 1.20 3.47
N ALA A 76 -7.49 0.21 4.29
CA ALA A 76 -6.80 -0.11 5.53
C ALA A 76 -5.31 -0.46 5.31
N GLN A 77 -4.99 -1.21 4.26
CA GLN A 77 -3.62 -1.61 3.96
C GLN A 77 -2.81 -0.53 3.22
N ARG A 78 -3.46 0.28 2.37
CA ARG A 78 -2.76 1.17 1.43
C ARG A 78 -2.60 2.58 1.95
N LEU A 79 -3.46 3.06 2.86
CA LEU A 79 -3.47 4.46 3.27
C LEU A 79 -2.16 4.92 3.91
N GLY A 80 -1.57 4.08 4.76
CA GLY A 80 -0.28 4.37 5.40
C GLY A 80 0.85 4.54 4.38
N ALA A 81 1.05 3.54 3.53
CA ALA A 81 2.06 3.58 2.47
C ALA A 81 1.81 4.70 1.44
N PHE A 82 0.55 5.03 1.16
CA PHE A 82 0.19 6.16 0.30
C PHE A 82 0.60 7.50 0.92
N ALA A 83 0.28 7.73 2.19
CA ALA A 83 0.67 8.95 2.90
C ALA A 83 2.19 9.10 2.98
N TYR A 84 2.90 8.01 3.32
CA TYR A 84 4.36 7.97 3.31
C TYR A 84 4.93 8.35 1.94
N THR A 85 4.38 7.79 0.86
CA THR A 85 4.83 8.10 -0.51
C THR A 85 4.62 9.57 -0.86
N CYS A 86 3.47 10.15 -0.48
CA CYS A 86 3.21 11.58 -0.69
C CYS A 86 4.24 12.47 0.01
N GLU A 87 4.67 12.11 1.23
CA GLU A 87 5.72 12.84 1.95
C GLU A 87 7.08 12.70 1.27
N GLN A 88 7.48 11.47 0.90
CA GLN A 88 8.76 11.25 0.21
C GLN A 88 8.81 11.93 -1.17
N ALA A 89 7.68 12.06 -1.85
CA ALA A 89 7.57 12.70 -3.17
C ALA A 89 7.84 14.22 -3.12
N GLU A 90 7.92 14.82 -1.94
CA GLU A 90 8.32 16.22 -1.76
C GLU A 90 9.85 16.40 -1.84
N LEU A 91 10.62 15.30 -1.81
CA LEU A 91 12.08 15.28 -1.93
C LEU A 91 12.76 16.29 -0.98
N ARG A 92 12.25 16.38 0.25
CA ARG A 92 12.81 17.24 1.30
C ARG A 92 14.20 16.74 1.69
N HIS A 93 15.05 17.66 2.13
CA HIS A 93 16.37 17.30 2.65
C HIS A 93 16.24 16.57 3.99
N PHE A 94 17.06 15.54 4.19
CA PHE A 94 17.16 14.86 5.48
C PHE A 94 17.88 15.76 6.49
N GLY A 95 17.18 16.12 7.57
CA GLY A 95 17.74 16.87 8.69
C GLY A 95 18.41 15.97 9.73
N ALA A 96 19.10 16.59 10.68
CA ALA A 96 19.82 15.87 11.74
C ALA A 96 18.92 14.93 12.57
N GLY A 97 17.64 15.27 12.77
CA GLY A 97 16.68 14.40 13.45
C GLY A 97 16.48 13.07 12.72
N VAL A 98 16.07 13.12 11.45
CA VAL A 98 15.85 11.92 10.63
C VAL A 98 17.13 11.09 10.48
N LEU A 99 18.29 11.73 10.34
CA LEU A 99 19.57 11.02 10.30
C LEU A 99 19.90 10.34 11.63
N GLY A 100 19.54 10.95 12.76
CA GLY A 100 19.66 10.37 14.08
C GLY A 100 18.73 9.17 14.27
N ASP A 101 17.47 9.29 13.85
CA ASP A 101 16.49 8.20 13.89
C ASP A 101 16.96 7.01 13.05
N LEU A 102 17.43 7.26 11.82
CA LEU A 102 17.95 6.23 10.94
C LEU A 102 19.17 5.52 11.55
N ALA A 103 20.10 6.27 12.15
CA ALA A 103 21.25 5.70 12.84
C ALA A 103 20.83 4.86 14.06
N GLY A 104 19.81 5.30 14.80
CA GLY A 104 19.23 4.56 15.91
C GLY A 104 18.58 3.25 15.46
N THR A 105 17.75 3.30 14.41
CA THR A 105 17.16 2.11 13.79
C THR A 105 18.25 1.15 13.33
N ALA A 106 19.26 1.63 12.62
CA ALA A 106 20.35 0.79 12.10
C ALA A 106 21.19 0.11 13.21
N ALA A 107 21.16 0.62 14.44
CA ALA A 107 21.87 0.05 15.58
C ALA A 107 21.05 -1.00 16.35
N ASP A 108 19.78 -1.20 16.03
CA ASP A 108 18.86 -2.14 16.70
C ASP A 108 18.22 -3.09 15.67
N GLU A 109 18.61 -4.36 15.70
CA GLU A 109 18.13 -5.40 14.78
C GLU A 109 16.60 -5.53 14.79
N ARG A 110 15.94 -5.39 15.94
CA ARG A 110 14.48 -5.44 16.03
C ARG A 110 13.83 -4.24 15.37
N ALA A 111 14.47 -3.08 15.46
CA ALA A 111 13.99 -1.88 14.80
C ALA A 111 14.19 -1.97 13.27
N VAL A 112 15.32 -2.54 12.81
CA VAL A 112 15.54 -2.83 11.39
C VAL A 112 14.48 -3.80 10.86
N GLU A 113 14.24 -4.90 11.57
CA GLU A 113 13.21 -5.89 11.21
C GLU A 113 11.83 -5.24 11.10
N ALA A 114 11.40 -4.50 12.14
CA ALA A 114 10.12 -3.82 12.14
C ALA A 114 9.99 -2.80 11.00
N PHE A 115 11.05 -2.04 10.71
CA PHE A 115 11.08 -1.10 9.59
C PHE A 115 10.90 -1.83 8.25
N LEU A 116 11.69 -2.89 8.01
CA LEU A 116 11.63 -3.63 6.75
C LEU A 116 10.26 -4.30 6.58
N ASN A 117 9.77 -5.00 7.59
CA ASN A 117 8.46 -5.68 7.55
C ASN A 117 7.32 -4.69 7.30
N THR A 118 7.36 -3.51 7.93
CA THR A 118 6.38 -2.45 7.65
C THR A 118 6.54 -1.88 6.23
N PHE A 119 7.77 -1.64 5.78
CA PHE A 119 8.05 -1.03 4.48
C PHE A 119 7.65 -1.94 3.32
N VAL A 120 7.89 -3.25 3.43
CA VAL A 120 7.49 -4.23 2.40
C VAL A 120 6.05 -4.74 2.59
N GLY A 121 5.40 -4.38 3.70
CA GLY A 121 4.01 -4.72 3.97
C GLY A 121 3.77 -6.12 4.54
N CYS A 122 4.80 -6.77 5.12
CA CYS A 122 4.67 -8.05 5.82
C CYS A 122 3.67 -7.99 6.99
N ASP A 123 3.56 -6.83 7.66
CA ASP A 123 2.73 -6.65 8.86
C ASP A 123 1.34 -6.05 8.57
N ALA A 124 0.97 -5.86 7.30
CA ALA A 124 -0.30 -5.26 6.94
C ALA A 124 -1.48 -6.18 7.35
N PRO A 125 -2.54 -5.66 8.02
CA PRO A 125 -3.67 -6.46 8.46
C PRO A 125 -4.53 -6.86 7.25
N SER A 126 -4.14 -7.96 6.59
CA SER A 126 -4.86 -8.70 5.56
C SER A 126 -3.97 -9.85 5.06
N ASP A 127 -4.04 -10.92 5.82
CA ASP A 127 -3.71 -12.31 5.50
C ASP A 127 -2.26 -12.81 5.72
N PRO A 128 -2.05 -13.77 6.65
CA PRO A 128 -0.80 -14.51 6.91
C PRO A 128 -0.32 -15.47 5.80
N GLY A 129 -0.64 -15.21 4.53
CA GLY A 129 -0.48 -16.18 3.44
C GLY A 129 0.18 -15.69 2.15
N TRP A 130 0.59 -14.42 2.03
CA TRP A 130 1.02 -13.86 0.74
C TRP A 130 2.26 -14.53 0.12
N LEU A 131 3.08 -15.24 0.92
CA LEU A 131 4.23 -16.00 0.41
C LEU A 131 3.95 -17.51 0.21
N GLY A 132 2.72 -17.99 0.44
CA GLY A 132 2.54 -19.40 0.78
C GLY A 132 3.30 -19.72 2.07
N GLU A 133 3.46 -20.99 2.42
CA GLU A 133 4.51 -21.36 3.36
C GLU A 133 5.83 -20.84 2.79
N SER A 134 6.34 -19.74 3.33
CA SER A 134 7.66 -19.23 2.98
C SER A 134 8.65 -20.33 3.32
N HIS A 135 9.13 -21.02 2.29
CA HIS A 135 10.19 -22.01 2.40
C HIS A 135 11.42 -21.35 3.03
N TYR A 136 11.57 -21.55 4.33
CA TYR A 136 12.84 -21.53 5.05
C TYR A 136 12.99 -22.87 5.77
#